data_AF-A0A955DR26-F1
#
_entry.id   AF-A0A955DR26-F1
#
_cell.length_a   1.000
_cell.length_b   1.000
_cell.length_c   1.000
_cell.angle_alpha   90.00
_cell.angle_beta   90.00
_cell.angle_gamma   90.00
#
_symmetry.space_group_name_H-M   'P 1'
#
loop_
_entity.id
_entity.type
_entity.pdbx_description
1 polymer ?
#
loop_
_entity_poly.entity_id
_entity_poly.type
_entity_poly.pdbx_seq_one_letter_code
_entity_poly.pdbx_strand_id
1 'polypeptide(L)'
;MSDEKQTMEDPKKTQQDADDADRRSVIDRRSGLDRRLLGEEDTNLERRRGPGRRRTDFMRSAEEGEMTQEQFNFVMAIEVFKRVNGKTFPTWTDVLEVIRKLGYRKTMASEINLGKRCEDWTERPDAASGVNKEADEESDE
;
A
#
# COMPACT_ATOMS: atom_id res chain seq x y z
N MET A 1 4.56 -21.32 -73.24
CA MET A 1 3.71 -20.53 -72.34
C MET A 1 4.68 -19.66 -71.55
N SER A 2 5.15 -18.55 -72.16
CA SER A 2 4.44 -17.27 -72.24
C SER A 2 4.51 -16.57 -70.89
N ASP A 3 5.41 -15.59 -70.76
CA ASP A 3 5.07 -14.15 -70.76
C ASP A 3 4.77 -13.73 -69.30
N GLU A 4 5.21 -12.62 -68.70
CA GLU A 4 5.77 -11.37 -69.18
C GLU A 4 6.41 -10.68 -67.96
N LYS A 5 7.35 -9.77 -68.23
CA LYS A 5 7.91 -8.82 -67.28
C LYS A 5 6.83 -7.85 -66.76
N GLN A 6 7.24 -7.07 -65.75
CA GLN A 6 7.19 -5.60 -65.76
C GLN A 6 6.39 -4.96 -64.62
N THR A 7 7.17 -4.45 -63.66
CA THR A 7 7.15 -3.15 -62.96
C THR A 7 5.89 -2.26 -62.99
N MET A 8 5.82 -1.42 -61.95
CA MET A 8 5.08 -0.15 -61.77
C MET A 8 3.96 -0.33 -60.73
N GLU A 9 3.71 0.56 -59.78
CA GLU A 9 4.25 1.86 -59.37
C GLU A 9 3.62 2.16 -57.99
N ASP A 10 4.25 3.01 -57.19
CA ASP A 10 3.64 3.67 -56.04
C ASP A 10 2.36 4.44 -56.45
N PRO A 11 1.35 4.49 -55.57
CA PRO A 11 0.63 5.74 -55.36
C PRO A 11 0.69 6.17 -53.90
N LYS A 12 1.56 7.15 -53.66
CA LYS A 12 1.52 8.07 -52.53
C LYS A 12 0.27 8.95 -52.60
N LYS A 13 -0.68 8.83 -51.64
CA LYS A 13 -1.68 9.83 -51.13
C LYS A 13 -2.96 9.10 -50.64
N THR A 14 -3.65 9.39 -49.54
CA THR A 14 -3.74 10.50 -48.56
C THR A 14 -4.52 9.98 -47.32
N GLN A 15 -4.57 10.79 -46.25
CA GLN A 15 -5.56 10.82 -45.14
C GLN A 15 -5.22 9.87 -43.97
N GLN A 16 -4.50 10.26 -42.90
CA GLN A 16 -4.32 11.56 -42.25
C GLN A 16 -5.61 12.23 -41.78
N ASP A 17 -6.58 11.47 -41.26
CA ASP A 17 -7.79 12.03 -40.61
C ASP A 17 -8.30 11.22 -39.38
N ALA A 18 -7.49 10.33 -38.79
CA ALA A 18 -7.94 9.46 -37.68
C ALA A 18 -7.47 9.90 -36.28
N ASP A 19 -6.52 10.83 -36.15
CA ASP A 19 -5.84 11.12 -34.88
C ASP A 19 -6.24 12.45 -34.20
N ASP A 20 -7.29 13.14 -34.66
CA ASP A 20 -7.65 14.49 -34.16
C ASP A 20 -8.96 14.56 -33.36
N ALA A 21 -9.55 13.40 -33.02
CA ALA A 21 -10.76 13.34 -32.18
C ALA A 21 -10.48 13.30 -30.67
N ASP A 22 -9.28 12.88 -30.24
CA ASP A 22 -8.99 12.61 -28.82
C ASP A 22 -8.37 13.80 -28.06
N ARG A 23 -8.12 14.93 -28.74
CA ARG A 23 -7.51 16.12 -28.11
C ARG A 23 -8.52 17.16 -27.59
N ARG A 24 -9.83 16.93 -27.77
CA ARG A 24 -10.89 17.94 -27.50
C ARG A 24 -11.67 17.77 -26.19
N SER A 25 -11.10 17.15 -25.15
CA SER A 25 -11.75 17.12 -23.82
C SER A 25 -11.03 17.91 -22.73
N VAL A 26 -9.88 18.51 -23.02
CA VAL A 26 -9.18 19.34 -22.03
C VAL A 26 -9.77 20.75 -22.06
N ILE A 27 -10.85 20.92 -21.30
CA ILE A 27 -11.37 22.25 -20.97
C ILE A 27 -10.28 22.99 -20.18
N ASP A 28 -9.73 24.05 -20.77
CA ASP A 28 -8.78 24.93 -20.11
C ASP A 28 -9.43 25.51 -18.84
N ARG A 29 -8.81 25.29 -17.68
CA ARG A 29 -9.30 25.73 -16.37
C ARG A 29 -9.35 27.26 -16.24
N ARG A 30 -8.71 28.01 -17.16
CA ARG A 30 -8.79 29.48 -17.22
C ARG A 30 -10.04 30.02 -17.90
N SER A 31 -10.84 29.19 -18.56
CA SER A 31 -12.03 29.64 -19.31
C SER A 31 -13.21 30.08 -18.43
N GLY A 32 -13.13 29.93 -17.09
CA GLY A 32 -14.14 30.43 -16.16
C GLY A 32 -15.52 29.78 -16.29
N LEU A 33 -15.64 28.72 -17.09
CA LEU A 33 -16.87 27.94 -17.25
C LEU A 33 -17.09 27.10 -15.98
N ASP A 34 -18.13 27.45 -15.23
CA ASP A 34 -18.58 26.68 -14.07
C ASP A 34 -19.04 25.29 -14.53
N ARG A 35 -18.29 24.26 -14.14
CA ARG A 35 -18.59 22.86 -14.48
C ARG A 35 -19.96 22.39 -13.95
N ARG A 36 -20.59 23.13 -13.04
CA ARG A 36 -21.94 22.85 -12.53
C ARG A 36 -23.07 23.19 -13.50
N LEU A 37 -22.80 24.01 -14.53
CA LEU A 37 -23.77 24.38 -15.57
C LEU A 37 -23.74 23.42 -16.78
N LEU A 38 -22.68 22.63 -16.91
CA LEU A 38 -22.58 21.56 -17.89
C LEU A 38 -23.18 20.31 -17.24
N GLY A 39 -24.42 20.01 -17.60
CA GLY A 39 -25.32 19.08 -16.92
C GLY A 39 -24.70 17.74 -16.53
N GLU A 40 -25.38 17.12 -15.57
CA GLU A 40 -25.15 15.79 -14.99
C GLU A 40 -24.64 14.78 -16.03
N GLU A 41 -23.31 14.71 -16.19
CA GLU A 41 -22.65 13.55 -16.74
C GLU A 41 -22.92 12.43 -15.75
N ASP A 42 -23.88 11.55 -16.08
CA ASP A 42 -24.25 10.34 -15.35
C ASP A 42 -23.00 9.70 -14.76
N THR A 43 -22.70 10.06 -13.51
CA THR A 43 -21.52 9.57 -12.85
C THR A 43 -21.77 8.09 -12.73
N ASN A 44 -21.05 7.31 -13.52
CA ASN A 44 -21.09 5.86 -13.59
C ASN A 44 -20.50 5.28 -12.27
N LEU A 45 -21.08 5.71 -11.16
CA LEU A 45 -20.88 5.27 -9.78
C LEU A 45 -21.68 3.97 -9.53
N GLU A 46 -22.57 3.64 -10.46
CA GLU A 46 -23.29 2.37 -10.56
C GLU A 46 -22.42 1.22 -11.11
N ARG A 47 -21.12 1.43 -11.33
CA ARG A 47 -20.16 0.32 -11.50
C ARG A 47 -20.03 -0.41 -10.19
N ARG A 48 -20.99 -1.31 -9.96
CA ARG A 48 -20.85 -2.60 -9.27
C ARG A 48 -19.67 -2.60 -8.31
N ARG A 49 -19.82 -1.92 -7.17
CA ARG A 49 -19.06 -2.25 -5.98
C ARG A 49 -19.42 -3.72 -5.70
N GLY A 50 -18.57 -4.62 -6.20
CA GLY A 50 -18.65 -6.04 -5.86
C GLY A 50 -18.72 -6.17 -4.34
N PRO A 51 -19.34 -7.23 -3.80
CA PRO A 51 -19.63 -7.37 -2.37
C PRO A 51 -18.43 -6.90 -1.57
N GLY A 52 -18.57 -5.71 -0.97
CA GLY A 52 -17.45 -5.07 -0.28
C GLY A 52 -16.97 -6.09 0.73
N ARG A 53 -15.71 -6.53 0.60
CA ARG A 53 -15.12 -7.46 1.55
C ARG A 53 -15.31 -6.81 2.91
N ARG A 54 -16.27 -7.31 3.69
CA ARG A 54 -16.63 -6.70 4.98
C ARG A 54 -15.33 -6.73 5.77
N ARG A 55 -14.87 -5.56 6.21
CA ARG A 55 -13.74 -5.46 7.14
C ARG A 55 -14.03 -6.43 8.29
N THR A 56 -13.03 -7.18 8.72
CA THR A 56 -13.19 -8.09 9.86
C THR A 56 -13.67 -7.27 11.05
N ASP A 57 -14.46 -7.87 11.94
CA ASP A 57 -15.02 -7.14 13.09
C ASP A 57 -13.90 -6.54 13.96
N PHE A 58 -12.73 -7.20 14.01
CA PHE A 58 -11.50 -6.67 14.61
C PHE A 58 -11.06 -5.30 14.07
N MET A 59 -11.13 -5.09 12.75
CA MET A 59 -10.77 -3.81 12.12
C MET A 59 -11.88 -2.77 12.29
N ARG A 60 -13.14 -3.21 12.40
CA ARG A 60 -14.29 -2.30 12.55
C ARG A 60 -14.37 -1.72 13.96
N SER A 61 -14.25 -2.55 14.99
CA SER A 61 -14.31 -2.09 16.39
C SER A 61 -13.24 -1.05 16.71
N ALA A 62 -12.02 -1.23 16.17
CA ALA A 62 -10.93 -0.27 16.33
C ALA A 62 -11.23 1.11 15.70
N GLU A 63 -12.06 1.17 14.65
CA GLU A 63 -12.44 2.41 13.95
C GLU A 63 -13.67 3.08 14.60
N GLU A 64 -14.56 2.29 15.21
CA GLU A 64 -15.80 2.74 15.87
C GLU A 64 -15.59 3.21 17.33
N GLY A 65 -14.33 3.24 17.81
CA GLY A 65 -13.97 3.73 19.15
C GLY A 65 -13.98 2.66 20.24
N GLU A 66 -14.29 1.41 19.89
CA GLU A 66 -14.18 0.25 20.77
C GLU A 66 -12.80 -0.40 20.59
N MET A 67 -11.78 0.15 21.25
CA MET A 67 -10.45 -0.48 21.27
C MET A 67 -10.40 -1.62 22.26
N THR A 68 -9.81 -2.75 21.84
CA THR A 68 -9.44 -3.79 22.79
C THR A 68 -8.35 -3.28 23.74
N GLN A 69 -8.26 -3.85 24.94
CA GLN A 69 -7.22 -3.46 25.91
C GLN A 69 -5.80 -3.57 25.33
N GLU A 70 -5.57 -4.59 24.50
CA GLU A 70 -4.30 -4.81 23.79
C GLU A 70 -4.00 -3.68 22.79
N GLN A 71 -4.99 -3.27 21.99
CA GLN A 71 -4.84 -2.14 21.09
C GLN A 71 -4.53 -0.86 21.87
N PHE A 72 -5.21 -0.63 23.00
CA PHE A 72 -4.98 0.56 23.86
C PHE A 72 -3.57 0.59 24.41
N ASN A 73 -3.11 -0.52 24.98
CA ASN A 73 -1.76 -0.64 25.49
C ASN A 73 -0.71 -0.40 24.39
N PHE A 74 -0.97 -0.89 23.17
CA PHE A 74 -0.07 -0.70 22.04
C PHE A 74 0.01 0.77 21.60
N VAL A 75 -1.13 1.46 21.46
CA VAL A 75 -1.16 2.89 21.09
C VAL A 75 -0.44 3.72 22.15
N MET A 76 -0.73 3.50 23.43
CA MET A 76 -0.07 4.21 24.53
C MET A 76 1.45 3.97 24.54
N ALA A 77 1.90 2.74 24.25
CA ALA A 77 3.32 2.44 24.18
C ALA A 77 4.02 3.16 23.01
N ILE A 78 3.37 3.26 21.86
CA ILE A 78 3.89 4.02 20.71
C ILE A 78 3.97 5.51 21.03
N GLU A 79 2.97 6.08 21.71
CA GLU A 79 3.01 7.50 22.13
C GLU A 79 4.18 7.78 23.07
N VAL A 80 4.40 6.89 24.06
CA VAL A 80 5.53 6.99 24.98
C VAL A 80 6.86 6.87 24.21
N PHE A 81 6.97 5.89 23.32
CA PHE A 81 8.17 5.69 22.50
C PHE A 81 8.50 6.94 21.65
N LYS A 82 7.50 7.54 21.02
CA LYS A 82 7.65 8.77 20.23
C LYS A 82 8.15 9.93 21.09
N ARG A 83 7.59 10.09 22.29
CA ARG A 83 7.96 11.17 23.23
C ARG A 83 9.40 11.00 23.73
N VAL A 84 9.78 9.79 24.15
CA VAL A 84 11.12 9.52 24.71
C VAL A 84 12.21 9.67 23.64
N ASN A 85 11.95 9.20 22.42
CA ASN A 85 12.94 9.23 21.34
C ASN A 85 12.88 10.50 20.47
N GLY A 86 11.96 11.43 20.75
CA GLY A 86 11.78 12.63 19.93
C GLY A 86 11.39 12.34 18.48
N LYS A 87 10.78 11.18 18.20
CA LYS A 87 10.42 10.73 16.85
C LYS A 87 8.95 11.00 16.58
N THR A 88 8.64 11.60 15.42
CA THR A 88 7.26 11.78 14.95
C THR A 88 6.68 10.51 14.34
N PHE A 89 7.52 9.75 13.62
CA PHE A 89 7.16 8.52 12.94
C PHE A 89 8.16 7.41 13.31
N PRO A 90 7.73 6.36 14.04
CA PRO A 90 8.60 5.21 14.31
C PRO A 90 8.82 4.40 13.02
N THR A 91 10.01 3.84 12.89
CA THR A 91 10.33 2.85 11.83
C THR A 91 9.70 1.49 12.16
N TRP A 92 9.61 0.58 11.18
CA TRP A 92 9.15 -0.79 11.45
C TRP A 92 10.01 -1.52 12.48
N THR A 93 11.31 -1.24 12.53
CA THR A 93 12.22 -1.76 13.55
C THR A 93 11.88 -1.21 14.94
N ASP A 94 11.61 0.10 15.04
CA ASP A 94 11.17 0.73 16.30
C ASP A 94 9.86 0.10 16.80
N VAL A 95 8.91 -0.16 15.89
CA VAL A 95 7.63 -0.81 16.23
C VAL A 95 7.87 -2.22 16.77
N LEU A 96 8.76 -3.00 16.16
CA LEU A 96 9.12 -4.33 16.66
C LEU A 96 9.76 -4.27 18.05
N GLU A 97 10.61 -3.27 18.30
CA GLU A 97 11.19 -3.03 19.62
C GLU A 97 10.09 -2.76 20.67
N VAL A 98 9.11 -1.91 20.36
CA VAL A 98 8.00 -1.60 21.27
C VAL A 98 7.19 -2.85 21.58
N ILE A 99 6.85 -3.66 20.57
CA ILE A 99 6.12 -4.92 20.74
C ILE A 99 6.89 -5.88 21.67
N ARG A 100 8.21 -6.00 21.47
CA ARG A 100 9.08 -6.83 22.32
C ARG A 100 9.14 -6.32 23.76
N LYS A 101 9.21 -5.00 23.96
CA LYS A 101 9.21 -4.33 25.29
C LYS A 101 7.86 -4.42 26.00
N LEU A 102 6.75 -4.46 25.26
CA LEU A 102 5.41 -4.73 25.80
C LEU A 102 5.25 -6.18 26.31
N GLY A 103 6.16 -7.08 25.94
CA GLY A 103 6.18 -8.46 26.42
C GLY A 103 5.64 -9.49 25.43
N TYR A 104 5.28 -9.11 24.21
CA TYR A 104 4.85 -10.07 23.19
C TYR A 104 6.01 -10.98 22.76
N ARG A 105 5.72 -12.27 22.62
CA ARG A 105 6.66 -13.31 22.19
C ARG A 105 6.04 -14.15 21.10
N LYS A 106 6.85 -14.56 20.12
CA LYS A 106 6.40 -15.45 19.05
C LYS A 106 6.48 -16.90 19.50
N THR A 107 5.47 -17.36 20.23
CA THR A 107 5.43 -18.72 20.81
C THR A 107 4.81 -19.76 19.89
N MET A 108 4.12 -19.33 18.83
CA MET A 108 3.46 -20.19 17.85
C MET A 108 4.00 -19.98 16.43
N ALA A 109 3.78 -21.00 15.59
CA ALA A 109 4.04 -20.91 14.16
C ALA A 109 3.13 -19.86 13.52
N SER A 110 3.64 -19.17 12.50
CA SER A 110 2.90 -18.14 11.78
C SER A 110 1.74 -18.77 11.00
N GLU A 111 0.54 -18.21 11.15
CA GLU A 111 -0.61 -18.56 10.30
C GLU A 111 -0.43 -18.08 8.86
N ILE A 112 0.50 -17.14 8.64
CA ILE A 112 0.83 -16.57 7.35
C ILE A 112 2.00 -17.35 6.75
N ASN A 113 1.85 -17.81 5.51
CA ASN A 113 2.92 -18.49 4.80
C ASN A 113 3.94 -17.47 4.23
N LEU A 114 5.10 -17.40 4.86
CA LEU A 114 6.21 -16.50 4.47
C LEU A 114 7.06 -17.04 3.31
N GLY A 115 6.77 -18.26 2.84
CA GLY A 115 7.51 -18.94 1.79
C GLY A 115 8.95 -19.30 2.18
N LYS A 116 9.75 -19.75 1.22
CA LYS A 116 11.13 -20.24 1.46
C LYS A 116 12.16 -19.14 1.76
N ARG A 117 11.76 -17.88 1.69
CA ARG A 117 12.67 -16.73 1.85
C ARG A 117 12.87 -16.34 3.31
N CYS A 118 11.99 -16.79 4.19
CA CYS A 118 12.00 -16.43 5.60
C CYS A 118 11.71 -17.68 6.42
N GLU A 119 12.63 -18.00 7.32
CA GLU A 119 12.45 -19.06 8.28
C GLU A 119 11.50 -18.60 9.39
N ASP A 120 10.42 -19.36 9.59
CA ASP A 120 9.48 -19.09 10.67
C ASP A 120 10.02 -19.68 11.97
N TRP A 121 10.49 -18.80 12.87
CA TRP A 121 11.08 -19.20 14.15
C TRP A 121 10.10 -19.01 15.32
N THR A 122 10.29 -19.72 16.41
CA THR A 122 9.53 -19.52 17.65
C THR A 122 10.46 -19.40 18.85
N GLU A 123 9.98 -18.77 19.92
CA GLU A 123 10.72 -18.62 21.18
C GLU A 123 9.90 -19.05 22.39
N ARG A 124 10.61 -19.24 23.50
CA ARG A 124 9.98 -19.53 24.78
C ARG A 124 9.16 -18.32 25.27
N PRO A 125 8.03 -18.55 25.97
CA PRO A 125 7.22 -17.46 26.52
C PRO A 125 7.96 -16.55 27.52
N ASP A 126 8.98 -17.10 28.20
CA ASP A 126 9.80 -16.43 29.21
C ASP A 126 11.11 -15.84 28.66
N ALA A 127 11.32 -15.88 27.34
CA ALA A 127 12.52 -15.32 26.73
C ALA A 127 12.63 -13.81 26.99
N ALA A 128 13.85 -13.31 27.21
CA ALA A 128 14.11 -11.88 27.30
C ALA A 128 13.76 -11.17 25.97
N SER A 129 13.50 -9.86 26.01
CA SER A 129 13.11 -9.11 24.80
C SER A 129 14.22 -9.02 23.76
N GLY A 130 15.48 -9.13 24.18
CA GLY A 130 16.66 -9.06 23.31
C GLY A 130 16.94 -7.69 22.70
N VAL A 131 16.11 -6.68 22.99
CA VAL A 131 16.21 -5.34 22.40
C VAL A 131 17.34 -4.50 23.03
N ASN A 132 17.64 -4.72 24.30
CA ASN A 132 18.67 -3.97 25.03
C ASN A 132 20.05 -4.65 25.00
N LYS A 133 20.34 -5.49 24.00
CA LYS A 133 21.68 -6.05 23.85
C LYS A 133 22.57 -4.89 23.39
N GLU A 134 23.29 -4.28 24.33
CA GLU A 134 24.43 -3.43 23.99
C GLU A 134 25.32 -4.25 23.05
N ALA A 135 25.74 -3.67 21.93
CA ALA A 135 26.65 -4.32 21.01
C ALA A 135 27.83 -4.79 21.85
N ASP A 136 27.98 -6.12 21.95
CA ASP A 136 29.06 -6.74 22.72
C ASP A 136 30.35 -6.01 22.29
N GLU A 137 30.97 -5.26 23.21
CA GLU A 137 32.26 -4.63 22.95
C GLU A 137 33.17 -5.76 22.51
N GLU A 138 33.49 -5.78 21.22
CA GLU A 138 34.42 -6.72 20.61
C GLU A 138 35.76 -6.48 21.31
N SER A 139 36.00 -7.28 22.35
CA SER A 139 37.27 -7.34 23.04
C SER A 139 38.26 -7.92 22.05
N ASP A 140 38.90 -7.04 21.28
CA ASP A 140 40.15 -7.31 20.59
C ASP A 140 41.17 -7.75 21.65
N GLU A 141 41.44 -9.06 21.72
CA GLU A 141 42.65 -9.67 22.31
C GLU A 141 43.48 -10.35 21.22
#